data_AF-A0A7S1IE83-F1
#
_entry.id   AF-A0A7S1IE83-F1
#
_cell.length_a   1.000
_cell.length_b   1.000
_cell.length_c   1.000
_cell.angle_alpha   90.00
_cell.angle_beta   90.00
_cell.angle_gamma   90.00
#
_symmetry.space_group_name_H-M   'P 1'
#
loop_
_entity.id
_entity.type
_entity.pdbx_description
1 polymer ?
#
loop_
_entity_poly.entity_id
_entity_poly.type
_entity_poly.pdbx_seq_one_letter_code
_entity_poly.pdbx_strand_id
1 'polypeptide(L)'
;PRHTTGHILAVCFSVVFFYQYPRLTEEIAELHRCEEYDFGYGTRRLLAEDYSVDCDGPEYWAVATAGRVFMLVYGLGIPLSAPTLGLVIRKVAGEERELAIMHFIMNGYKRN
;
A
#
# COMPACT_ATOMS: atom_id res chain seq x y z
N PRO A 1 -26.99 0.73 16.82
CA PRO A 1 -26.00 1.73 16.33
C PRO A 1 -25.71 1.52 14.83
N ARG A 2 -26.28 2.37 13.96
CA ARG A 2 -25.97 2.40 12.53
C ARG A 2 -24.51 2.82 12.38
N HIS A 3 -23.59 1.87 12.26
CA HIS A 3 -22.25 2.16 11.74
C HIS A 3 -22.43 2.54 10.28
N THR A 4 -22.49 3.84 10.03
CA THR A 4 -22.48 4.39 8.68
C THR A 4 -21.19 3.93 8.02
N THR A 5 -21.29 3.29 6.87
CA THR A 5 -20.16 2.79 6.05
C THR A 5 -19.01 3.80 5.97
N GLY A 6 -19.30 5.10 6.00
CA GLY A 6 -18.32 6.18 6.06
C GLY A 6 -17.37 6.14 7.27
N HIS A 7 -17.82 5.69 8.44
CA HIS A 7 -16.96 5.58 9.63
C HIS A 7 -15.95 4.43 9.51
N ILE A 8 -16.35 3.33 8.88
CA ILE A 8 -15.46 2.20 8.59
C ILE A 8 -14.43 2.63 7.54
N LEU A 9 -14.87 3.35 6.50
CA LEU A 9 -13.97 3.91 5.50
C LEU A 9 -12.98 4.89 6.10
N ALA A 10 -13.41 5.76 7.00
CA ALA A 10 -12.53 6.69 7.68
C ALA A 10 -11.49 5.96 8.53
N VAL A 11 -11.87 4.89 9.25
CA VAL A 11 -10.94 4.07 10.04
C VAL A 11 -9.97 3.30 9.14
N CYS A 12 -10.44 2.60 8.11
CA CYS A 12 -9.56 1.89 7.18
C CYS A 12 -8.61 2.85 6.45
N PHE A 13 -9.12 3.99 5.98
CA PHE A 13 -8.31 5.01 5.34
C PHE A 13 -7.25 5.54 6.30
N SER A 14 -7.63 5.90 7.53
CA SER A 14 -6.66 6.43 8.50
C SER A 14 -5.62 5.40 8.91
N VAL A 15 -5.98 4.14 9.14
CA VAL A 15 -5.00 3.08 9.43
C VAL A 15 -4.04 2.85 8.26
N VAL A 16 -4.56 2.73 7.04
CA VAL A 16 -3.71 2.50 5.86
C VAL A 16 -2.82 3.71 5.59
N PHE A 17 -3.37 4.92 5.62
CA PHE A 17 -2.66 6.12 5.19
C PHE A 17 -1.68 6.64 6.26
N PHE A 18 -2.02 6.55 7.55
CA PHE A 18 -1.15 7.02 8.62
C PHE A 18 -0.23 5.96 9.20
N TYR A 19 -0.54 4.67 9.06
CA TYR A 19 0.25 3.60 9.67
C TYR A 19 0.98 2.76 8.64
N GLN A 20 0.27 2.28 7.61
CA GLN A 20 0.85 1.35 6.63
C GLN A 20 1.65 2.07 5.54
N TYR A 21 1.13 3.19 5.02
CA TYR A 21 1.74 3.90 3.91
C TYR A 21 3.11 4.49 4.25
N PRO A 22 3.33 5.15 5.41
CA PRO A 22 4.65 5.69 5.77
C PRO A 22 5.71 4.60 5.86
N ARG A 23 5.39 3.47 6.50
CA ARG A 23 6.29 2.31 6.57
C ARG A 23 6.63 1.77 5.18
N LEU A 24 5.64 1.54 4.34
CA LEU A 24 5.89 1.05 2.97
C LEU A 24 6.73 2.05 2.17
N THR A 25 6.53 3.35 2.37
CA THR A 25 7.33 4.37 1.70
C THR A 25 8.77 4.41 2.18
N GLU A 26 9.01 4.23 3.48
CA GLU A 26 10.35 4.16 4.05
C GLU A 26 11.13 2.95 3.53
N GLU A 27 10.53 1.76 3.58
CA GLU A 27 11.16 0.52 3.12
C GLU A 27 11.53 0.60 1.62
N ILE A 28 10.62 1.09 0.79
CA ILE A 28 10.89 1.22 -0.66
C ILE A 28 11.93 2.32 -0.91
N ALA A 29 11.93 3.41 -0.14
CA ALA A 29 12.94 4.46 -0.25
C ALA A 29 14.34 3.96 0.16
N GLU A 30 14.41 3.09 1.16
CA GLU A 30 15.65 2.45 1.59
C GLU A 30 16.17 1.47 0.53
N LEU A 31 15.30 0.63 -0.03
CA LEU A 31 15.59 -0.25 -1.17
C LEU A 31 16.07 0.49 -2.43
N HIS A 32 15.71 1.77 -2.59
CA HIS A 32 16.08 2.60 -3.73
C HIS A 32 17.08 3.70 -3.36
N ARG A 33 17.82 3.51 -2.26
CA ARG A 33 18.81 4.48 -1.79
C ARG A 33 20.03 4.43 -2.69
N CYS A 34 20.21 5.49 -3.48
CA CYS A 34 21.39 5.68 -4.31
C CYS A 34 22.42 6.56 -3.61
N GLU A 35 23.67 6.15 -3.65
CA GLU A 35 24.81 6.88 -3.11
C GLU A 35 25.78 7.28 -4.22
N GLU A 36 26.40 8.45 -4.05
CA GLU A 36 27.39 8.96 -5.00
C GLU A 36 28.79 8.49 -4.62
N TYR A 37 29.46 7.82 -5.56
CA TYR A 37 30.82 7.33 -5.42
C TYR A 37 31.73 8.05 -6.42
N ASP A 38 32.84 8.59 -5.93
CA ASP A 38 33.89 9.19 -6.76
C ASP A 38 34.97 8.14 -7.08
N PHE A 39 35.14 7.84 -8.36
CA PHE A 39 36.13 6.87 -8.84
C PHE A 39 37.43 7.55 -9.33
N GLY A 40 37.59 8.86 -9.12
CA GLY A 40 38.75 9.64 -9.55
C GLY A 40 38.74 10.05 -11.02
N TYR A 41 37.91 9.43 -11.86
CA TYR A 41 37.69 9.79 -13.27
C TYR A 41 36.27 10.34 -13.53
N GLY A 42 35.46 10.46 -12.47
CA GLY A 42 34.06 10.85 -12.53
C GLY A 42 33.26 10.28 -11.34
N THR A 43 32.08 10.84 -11.12
CA THR A 43 31.13 10.37 -10.11
C THR A 43 30.12 9.42 -10.74
N ARG A 44 29.73 8.36 -10.00
CA ARG A 44 28.62 7.47 -10.37
C ARG A 44 27.67 7.29 -9.20
N ARG A 45 26.38 7.14 -9.50
CA ARG A 45 25.33 6.89 -8.51
C ARG A 45 25.02 5.40 -8.48
N LEU A 46 25.39 4.73 -7.40
CA LEU A 46 25.21 3.30 -7.24
C LEU A 46 24.17 3.02 -6.17
N LEU A 47 23.46 1.90 -6.31
CA LEU A 47 22.52 1.45 -5.29
C LEU A 47 23.30 1.02 -4.03
N ALA A 48 22.87 1.50 -2.86
CA ALA A 48 23.56 1.24 -1.59
C ALA A 48 23.53 -0.25 -1.19
N GLU A 49 22.48 -0.97 -1.58
CA GLU A 49 22.30 -2.40 -1.28
C GLU A 49 23.06 -3.29 -2.27
N ASP A 50 23.28 -2.83 -3.51
CA ASP A 50 24.00 -3.54 -4.55
C ASP A 50 24.77 -2.57 -5.48
N TYR A 51 26.08 -2.45 -5.25
CA TYR A 51 26.97 -1.57 -6.01
C TYR A 51 27.16 -1.96 -7.49
N SER A 52 26.58 -3.09 -7.94
CA SER A 52 26.57 -3.45 -9.36
C SER A 52 25.51 -2.69 -10.16
N VAL A 53 24.51 -2.11 -9.50
CA VAL A 53 23.39 -1.41 -10.13
C VAL A 53 23.66 0.09 -10.20
N ASP A 54 23.70 0.61 -11.42
CA ASP A 54 23.78 2.04 -11.70
C ASP A 54 22.38 2.68 -11.63
N CYS A 55 22.22 3.66 -10.74
CA CYS A 55 20.95 4.35 -10.53
C CYS A 55 20.54 5.24 -11.71
N ASP A 56 21.47 5.62 -12.59
CA ASP A 56 21.15 6.35 -13.82
C ASP A 56 20.86 5.41 -15.00
N GLY A 57 21.01 4.09 -14.78
CA GLY A 57 20.76 3.05 -15.78
C GLY A 57 19.28 2.75 -16.03
N PRO A 58 18.93 2.23 -17.23
CA PRO A 58 17.54 1.89 -17.57
C PRO A 58 16.97 0.74 -16.73
N GLU A 59 17.83 -0.16 -16.25
CA GLU A 59 17.43 -1.30 -15.41
C GLU A 59 16.87 -0.84 -14.07
N TYR A 60 17.54 0.11 -13.42
CA TYR A 60 17.07 0.73 -12.18
C TYR A 60 15.73 1.45 -12.39
N TRP A 61 15.58 2.20 -13.48
CA TRP A 61 14.33 2.91 -13.79
C TRP A 61 13.12 1.99 -13.95
N ALA A 62 13.31 0.80 -14.53
CA ALA A 62 12.24 -0.19 -14.66
C ALA A 62 11.74 -0.65 -13.28
N VAL A 63 12.67 -0.98 -12.37
CA VAL A 63 12.36 -1.44 -11.01
C VAL A 63 11.78 -0.31 -10.15
N ALA A 64 12.37 0.88 -10.22
CA ALA A 64 11.89 2.06 -9.50
C ALA A 64 10.46 2.45 -9.93
N THR A 65 10.15 2.33 -11.23
CA THR A 65 8.81 2.59 -11.75
C THR A 65 7.82 1.55 -11.22
N ALA A 66 8.19 0.27 -11.20
CA ALA A 66 7.36 -0.77 -10.61
C ALA A 66 7.10 -0.51 -9.11
N GLY A 67 8.13 -0.15 -8.34
CA GLY A 67 7.98 0.21 -6.93
C GLY A 67 7.01 1.37 -6.68
N ARG A 68 7.08 2.43 -7.50
CA ARG A 68 6.14 3.56 -7.45
C ARG A 68 4.71 3.16 -7.79
N VAL A 69 4.53 2.29 -8.79
CA VAL A 69 3.20 1.75 -9.13
C VAL A 69 2.65 0.93 -7.96
N PHE A 70 3.47 0.09 -7.34
CA PHE A 70 3.08 -0.66 -6.15
C PHE A 70 2.66 0.24 -5.00
N MET A 71 3.38 1.33 -4.72
CA MET A 71 2.97 2.30 -3.70
C MET A 71 1.58 2.89 -3.98
N LEU A 72 1.30 3.28 -5.24
CA LEU A 72 0.00 3.84 -5.60
C LEU A 72 -1.11 2.80 -5.48
N VAL A 73 -0.87 1.58 -5.96
CA VAL A 73 -1.84 0.48 -5.89
C VAL A 73 -2.13 0.08 -4.45
N TYR A 74 -1.13 0.01 -3.58
CA TYR A 74 -1.35 -0.32 -2.16
C TYR A 74 -1.97 0.84 -1.39
N GLY A 75 -1.48 2.06 -1.59
CA GLY A 75 -1.95 3.25 -0.90
C GLY A 75 -3.41 3.59 -1.22
N LEU A 76 -3.85 3.37 -2.46
CA LEU A 76 -5.24 3.65 -2.88
C LEU A 76 -6.10 2.39 -3.01
N GLY A 77 -5.54 1.27 -3.44
CA GLY A 77 -6.27 0.03 -3.65
C GLY A 77 -6.79 -0.58 -2.36
N ILE A 78 -6.02 -0.54 -1.26
CA ILE A 78 -6.50 -1.09 0.02
C ILE A 78 -7.70 -0.27 0.55
N PRO A 79 -7.64 1.07 0.66
CA PRO A 79 -8.79 1.86 1.11
C PRO A 79 -10.01 1.75 0.19
N LEU A 80 -9.80 1.55 -1.12
CA LEU A 80 -10.87 1.40 -2.10
C LEU A 80 -11.43 -0.02 -2.17
N SER A 81 -10.70 -1.06 -1.73
CA SER A 81 -11.14 -2.45 -1.78
C SER A 81 -12.28 -2.74 -0.80
N ALA A 82 -12.26 -2.16 0.40
CA ALA A 82 -13.33 -2.30 1.39
C ALA A 82 -14.70 -1.77 0.91
N PRO A 83 -14.83 -0.53 0.38
CA PRO A 83 -16.10 -0.03 -0.15
C PRO A 83 -16.53 -0.77 -1.40
N THR A 84 -15.60 -1.12 -2.31
CA THR A 84 -15.97 -1.86 -3.53
C THR A 84 -16.48 -3.25 -3.19
N LEU A 85 -15.85 -3.97 -2.26
CA LEU A 85 -16.35 -5.25 -1.78
C LEU A 85 -17.72 -5.11 -1.11
N GLY A 86 -17.93 -4.09 -0.28
CA GLY A 86 -19.24 -3.78 0.31
C GLY A 86 -20.33 -3.58 -0.75
N LEU A 87 -20.07 -2.74 -1.76
CA LEU A 87 -21.00 -2.50 -2.86
C LEU A 87 -21.30 -3.76 -3.69
N VAL A 88 -20.29 -4.59 -3.94
CA VAL A 88 -20.46 -5.86 -4.65
C VAL A 88 -21.31 -6.84 -3.84
N ILE A 89 -21.02 -7.00 -2.55
CA ILE A 89 -21.80 -7.86 -1.65
C ILE A 89 -23.24 -7.35 -1.54
N ARG A 90 -23.44 -6.04 -1.41
CA ARG A 90 -24.78 -5.43 -1.40
C ARG A 90 -25.57 -5.78 -2.65
N LYS A 91 -24.92 -5.74 -3.82
CA LYS A 91 -25.53 -6.04 -5.12
C LYS A 91 -25.85 -7.52 -5.31
N VAL A 92 -25.03 -8.42 -4.77
CA VAL A 92 -25.14 -9.87 -5.00
C VAL A 92 -25.94 -10.59 -3.90
N ALA A 93 -25.76 -10.21 -2.64
CA ALA A 93 -26.23 -10.95 -1.47
C ALA A 93 -27.30 -10.22 -0.64
N GLY A 94 -27.58 -8.95 -0.95
CA GLY A 94 -28.52 -8.11 -0.21
C GLY A 94 -27.90 -7.46 1.04
N GLU A 95 -28.54 -6.39 1.50
CA GLU A 95 -28.02 -5.48 2.54
C GLU A 95 -27.83 -6.17 3.92
N GLU A 96 -28.66 -7.15 4.26
CA GLU A 96 -28.54 -7.88 5.54
C GLU A 96 -27.29 -8.78 5.61
N ARG A 97 -26.90 -9.41 4.49
CA ARG A 97 -25.69 -10.25 4.44
C ARG A 97 -24.42 -9.41 4.44
N GLU A 98 -24.44 -8.22 3.84
CA GLU A 98 -23.32 -7.27 3.90
C GLU A 98 -23.02 -6.90 5.37
N LEU A 99 -24.03 -6.50 6.13
CA LEU A 99 -23.90 -6.15 7.55
C LEU A 99 -23.41 -7.33 8.39
N ALA A 100 -23.90 -8.55 8.15
CA ALA A 100 -23.46 -9.74 8.88
C ALA A 100 -21.99 -10.07 8.62
N ILE A 101 -21.55 -10.01 7.36
CA ILE A 101 -20.16 -10.27 6.97
C ILE A 101 -19.24 -9.16 7.51
N MET A 102 -19.62 -7.88 7.37
CA MET A 102 -18.83 -6.78 7.91
C MET A 102 -18.72 -6.84 9.44
N HIS A 103 -19.81 -7.19 10.14
CA HIS A 103 -19.78 -7.35 11.59
C HIS A 103 -18.87 -8.52 12.01
N PHE A 104 -18.90 -9.64 11.28
CA PHE A 104 -17.99 -10.76 11.51
C PHE A 104 -16.52 -10.37 11.29
N ILE A 105 -16.22 -9.63 10.22
CA ILE A 105 -14.84 -9.17 9.91
C ILE A 105 -14.34 -8.19 10.97
N MET A 106 -15.18 -7.24 11.40
CA MET A 106 -14.79 -6.14 12.29
C MET A 106 -14.73 -6.55 13.76
N ASN A 107 -15.71 -7.33 14.25
CA ASN A 107 -15.81 -7.72 15.66
C ASN A 107 -15.25 -9.12 15.95
N GLY A 108 -14.88 -9.88 14.92
CA GLY A 108 -14.49 -11.28 15.05
C GLY A 108 -15.65 -12.18 15.49
N TYR A 109 -15.44 -13.49 15.43
CA TYR A 109 -16.40 -14.46 15.97
C TYR A 109 -16.29 -14.51 17.50
N LYS A 110 -17.14 -13.77 18.21
CA LYS A 110 -17.32 -13.99 19.65
C LYS A 110 -18.10 -15.29 19.85
N ARG A 111 -17.37 -16.37 20.12
CA ARG A 111 -17.91 -17.65 20.60
C ARG A 111 -18.37 -17.44 22.05
N ASN A 112 -19.67 -17.23 22.24
CA ASN A 112 -20.29 -17.48 23.54
C ASN A 112 -20.60 -18.98 23.67
#